data_AF-A0AA89BVX4-F1
#
_entry.id   AF-A0AA89BVX4-F1
#
_cell.length_a   1.000
_cell.length_b   1.000
_cell.length_c   1.000
_cell.angle_alpha   90.00
_cell.angle_beta   90.00
_cell.angle_gamma   90.00
#
_symmetry.space_group_name_H-M   'P 1'
#
loop_
_entity.id
_entity.type
_entity.pdbx_description
1 polymer ?
#
loop_
_entity_poly.entity_id
_entity_poly.type
_entity_poly.pdbx_seq_one_letter_code
_entity_poly.pdbx_strand_id
1 'polypeptide(L)'
;MKQSLGFAVDRHQSTLPTGGTGVFVTEGEVPSGSLVSLYPGTIYDPHNPILIQSLGNPFIFRCIDGTLIDGNDKGLSNYIYRSCSGRDRHGPYETSDCTWLTQYPINPLAVGQYVNNQSKKFPANVAYQELDLPSDFPFHLLKYIPNVHYTPVSQLVDPTVTRLRRVVILVSLRNIHLGEELFSSYFTVVH
;
A
#
# COMPACT_ATOMS: atom_id res chain seq x y z
N MET A 1 6.67 -1.23 -16.58
CA MET A 1 6.42 -2.28 -15.56
C MET A 1 6.93 -3.63 -16.03
N LYS A 2 6.32 -4.26 -17.05
CA LYS A 2 6.75 -5.56 -17.60
C LYS A 2 8.23 -5.66 -17.94
N GLN A 3 8.79 -4.65 -18.62
CA GLN A 3 10.22 -4.67 -18.98
C GLN A 3 11.16 -4.75 -17.77
N SER A 4 10.71 -4.28 -16.60
CA SER A 4 11.53 -4.23 -15.38
C SER A 4 11.24 -5.39 -14.43
N LEU A 5 9.98 -5.80 -14.31
CA LEU A 5 9.53 -6.81 -13.33
C LEU A 5 9.13 -8.16 -13.95
N GLY A 6 9.04 -8.25 -15.28
CA GLY A 6 8.52 -9.43 -15.99
C GLY A 6 6.98 -9.48 -16.09
N PHE A 7 6.26 -8.64 -15.35
CA PHE A 7 4.79 -8.57 -15.35
C PHE A 7 4.25 -7.14 -15.23
N ALA A 8 2.94 -6.98 -15.41
CA ALA A 8 2.18 -5.80 -15.07
C ALA A 8 0.91 -6.15 -14.30
N VAL A 9 0.49 -5.28 -13.39
CA VAL A 9 -0.80 -5.37 -12.70
C VAL A 9 -1.62 -4.11 -12.91
N ASP A 10 -2.94 -4.26 -12.96
CA ASP A 10 -3.87 -3.14 -13.06
C ASP A 10 -5.19 -3.42 -12.32
N ARG A 11 -5.93 -2.34 -12.06
CA ARG A 11 -7.25 -2.40 -11.44
C ARG A 11 -8.33 -2.69 -12.47
N HIS A 12 -9.17 -3.68 -12.20
CA HIS A 12 -10.35 -3.99 -12.99
C HIS A 12 -11.54 -4.33 -12.10
N GLN A 13 -12.72 -4.51 -12.70
CA GLN A 13 -13.88 -5.05 -11.99
C GLN A 13 -13.53 -6.44 -11.46
N SER A 14 -13.72 -6.66 -10.16
CA SER A 14 -13.44 -7.95 -9.51
C SER A 14 -14.32 -9.05 -10.08
N THR A 15 -13.79 -10.28 -10.12
CA THR A 15 -14.54 -11.49 -10.42
C THR A 15 -15.50 -11.89 -9.30
N LEU A 16 -15.33 -11.33 -8.10
CA LEU A 16 -16.27 -11.49 -7.00
C LEU A 16 -17.52 -10.63 -7.25
N PRO A 17 -18.76 -11.19 -7.16
CA PRO A 17 -19.99 -10.44 -7.41
C PRO A 17 -20.16 -9.16 -6.56
N THR A 18 -19.59 -9.14 -5.35
CA THR A 18 -19.65 -8.01 -4.42
C THR A 18 -18.27 -7.43 -4.11
N GLY A 19 -17.23 -7.78 -4.88
CA GLY A 19 -15.84 -7.35 -4.64
C GLY A 19 -15.53 -5.94 -5.12
N GLY A 20 -16.40 -5.33 -5.94
CA GLY A 20 -16.13 -4.02 -6.53
C GLY A 20 -14.89 -4.06 -7.42
N THR A 21 -13.84 -3.34 -7.03
CA THR A 21 -12.56 -3.31 -7.76
C THR A 21 -11.65 -4.45 -7.28
N GLY A 22 -10.96 -5.10 -8.22
CA GLY A 22 -9.89 -6.06 -7.97
C GLY A 22 -8.60 -5.66 -8.67
N VAL A 23 -7.51 -6.37 -8.38
CA VAL A 23 -6.21 -6.19 -9.05
C VAL A 23 -5.89 -7.46 -9.84
N PHE A 24 -5.46 -7.31 -11.08
CA PHE A 24 -5.22 -8.42 -11.99
C PHE A 24 -3.81 -8.34 -12.58
N VAL A 25 -3.23 -9.50 -12.90
CA VAL A 25 -2.04 -9.57 -13.75
C VAL A 25 -2.48 -9.32 -15.19
N THR A 26 -2.08 -8.20 -15.78
CA THR A 26 -2.50 -7.77 -17.12
C THR A 26 -1.46 -8.04 -18.20
N GLU A 27 -0.20 -8.25 -17.82
CA GLU A 27 0.84 -8.71 -18.72
C GLU A 27 1.85 -9.60 -17.99
N GLY A 28 2.42 -10.58 -18.70
CA GLY A 28 3.50 -11.43 -18.17
C GLY A 28 3.03 -12.46 -17.14
N GLU A 29 3.95 -12.89 -16.28
CA GLU A 29 3.72 -13.84 -15.19
C GLU A 29 4.46 -13.35 -13.95
N VAL A 30 3.81 -13.49 -12.79
CA VAL A 30 4.41 -13.18 -11.49
C VAL A 30 5.00 -14.47 -10.93
N PRO A 31 6.33 -14.60 -10.77
CA PRO A 31 6.92 -15.77 -10.11
C PRO A 31 6.53 -15.83 -8.63
N SER A 32 6.49 -17.02 -8.02
CA SER A 32 6.34 -17.20 -6.57
C SER A 32 7.42 -16.43 -5.78
N GLY A 33 7.03 -15.83 -4.65
CA GLY A 33 7.92 -15.05 -3.79
C GLY A 33 8.24 -13.63 -4.30
N SER A 34 7.55 -13.17 -5.33
CA SER A 34 7.77 -11.84 -5.93
C SER A 34 6.89 -10.78 -5.28
N LEU A 35 7.41 -9.57 -5.12
CA LEU A 35 6.61 -8.40 -4.78
C LEU A 35 5.65 -8.11 -5.95
N VAL A 36 4.35 -8.04 -5.65
CA VAL A 36 3.27 -7.87 -6.64
C VAL A 36 2.60 -6.51 -6.55
N SER A 37 2.44 -5.97 -5.35
CA SER A 37 1.86 -4.64 -5.11
C SER A 37 2.28 -4.07 -3.76
N LEU A 38 2.08 -2.76 -3.58
CA LEU A 38 2.22 -2.04 -2.32
C LEU A 38 0.83 -1.63 -1.83
N TYR A 39 0.59 -1.76 -0.53
CA TYR A 39 -0.57 -1.21 0.15
C TYR A 39 -0.30 0.27 0.48
N PRO A 40 -0.93 1.21 -0.24
CA PRO A 40 -0.71 2.63 -0.01
C PRO A 40 -1.45 3.10 1.23
N GLY A 41 -1.07 4.27 1.75
CA GLY A 41 -1.91 4.95 2.74
C GLY A 41 -1.18 5.84 3.73
N THR A 42 -1.98 6.52 4.54
CA THR A 42 -1.48 7.32 5.66
C THR A 42 -1.16 6.41 6.83
N ILE A 43 0.05 6.50 7.36
CA ILE A 43 0.53 5.74 8.51
C ILE A 43 0.15 6.48 9.79
N TYR A 44 -0.54 5.79 10.68
CA TYR A 44 -0.88 6.25 12.02
C TYR A 44 -0.15 5.37 13.02
N ASP A 45 0.82 5.96 13.71
CA ASP A 45 1.51 5.31 14.83
C ASP A 45 0.50 4.98 15.95
N PRO A 46 0.81 4.02 16.85
CA PRO A 46 -0.01 3.76 18.02
C PRO A 46 -0.39 5.08 18.74
N HIS A 47 -1.66 5.18 19.15
CA HIS A 47 -2.25 6.36 19.81
C HIS A 47 -2.50 7.59 18.93
N ASN A 48 -2.16 7.58 17.64
CA ASN A 48 -2.56 8.66 16.73
C ASN A 48 -4.10 8.70 16.56
N PRO A 49 -4.70 9.89 16.40
CA PRO A 49 -6.14 10.01 16.25
C PRO A 49 -6.61 9.53 14.86
N ILE A 50 -7.27 8.37 14.82
CA ILE A 50 -7.81 7.78 13.59
C ILE A 50 -9.34 7.69 13.54
N LEU A 51 -10.03 8.02 14.65
CA LEU A 51 -11.43 7.65 14.86
C LEU A 51 -12.33 8.04 13.67
N ILE A 52 -12.36 9.31 13.28
CA ILE A 52 -13.33 9.82 12.31
C ILE A 52 -13.14 9.18 10.92
N GLN A 53 -11.91 9.08 10.45
CA GLN A 53 -11.55 8.52 9.14
C GLN A 53 -11.60 6.99 9.10
N SER A 54 -11.60 6.31 10.26
CA SER A 54 -11.74 4.86 10.35
C SER A 54 -13.20 4.35 10.30
N LEU A 55 -14.18 5.21 10.60
CA LEU A 55 -15.59 4.81 10.66
C LEU A 55 -16.09 4.35 9.29
N GLY A 56 -16.45 3.06 9.19
CA GLY A 56 -16.94 2.47 7.96
C GLY A 56 -15.89 2.39 6.84
N ASN A 57 -14.61 2.52 7.16
CA ASN A 57 -13.52 2.49 6.19
C ASN A 57 -12.93 1.06 6.10
N PRO A 58 -13.21 0.31 5.01
CA PRO A 58 -12.69 -1.05 4.85
C PRO A 58 -11.21 -1.08 4.46
N PHE A 59 -10.60 0.07 4.15
CA PHE A 59 -9.20 0.20 3.74
C PHE A 59 -8.26 0.55 4.89
N ILE A 60 -8.70 0.35 6.14
CA ILE A 60 -7.80 0.42 7.30
C ILE A 60 -7.09 -0.91 7.44
N PHE A 61 -5.79 -0.91 7.16
CA PHE A 61 -4.89 -2.02 7.44
C PHE A 61 -4.28 -1.86 8.83
N ARG A 62 -4.28 -2.93 9.63
CA ARG A 62 -3.64 -2.96 10.95
C ARG A 62 -2.40 -3.84 10.90
N CYS A 63 -1.24 -3.22 11.09
CA CYS A 63 0.04 -3.89 11.25
C CYS A 63 0.13 -4.64 12.59
N ILE A 64 1.07 -5.58 12.70
CA ILE A 64 1.24 -6.43 13.88
C ILE A 64 1.56 -5.62 15.15
N ASP A 65 2.30 -4.53 15.01
CA ASP A 65 2.70 -3.63 16.10
C ASP A 65 1.61 -2.61 16.49
N GLY A 66 0.42 -2.70 15.89
CA GLY A 66 -0.68 -1.78 16.13
C GLY A 66 -0.64 -0.50 15.30
N THR A 67 0.37 -0.31 14.45
CA THR A 67 0.39 0.76 13.43
C THR A 67 -0.78 0.56 12.46
N LEU A 68 -1.47 1.63 12.10
CA LEU A 68 -2.57 1.59 11.16
C LEU A 68 -2.18 2.27 9.84
N ILE A 69 -2.59 1.71 8.72
CA ILE A 69 -2.41 2.30 7.39
C ILE A 69 -3.79 2.53 6.79
N ASP A 70 -4.12 3.79 6.50
CA ASP A 70 -5.37 4.18 5.85
C ASP A 70 -5.16 4.28 4.33
N GLY A 71 -5.55 3.23 3.62
CA GLY A 71 -5.45 3.12 2.16
C GLY A 71 -6.68 3.65 1.41
N ASN A 72 -7.61 4.35 2.07
CA ASN A 72 -8.79 4.87 1.40
C ASN A 72 -8.44 6.08 0.52
N ASP A 73 -8.64 5.93 -0.78
CA ASP A 73 -8.35 6.96 -1.78
C ASP A 73 -9.47 7.99 -1.96
N LYS A 74 -10.50 7.98 -1.11
CA LYS A 74 -11.66 8.88 -1.20
C LYS A 74 -11.87 9.69 0.07
N GLY A 75 -12.69 10.73 -0.05
CA GLY A 75 -13.19 11.51 1.08
C GLY A 75 -12.09 12.07 1.98
N LEU A 76 -12.31 12.00 3.30
CA LEU A 76 -11.41 12.58 4.30
C LEU A 76 -10.00 11.96 4.27
N SER A 77 -9.89 10.64 4.08
CA SER A 77 -8.62 9.92 4.02
C SER A 77 -7.72 10.45 2.89
N ASN A 78 -8.28 10.70 1.72
CA ASN A 78 -7.57 11.33 0.59
C ASN A 78 -7.02 12.71 0.97
N TYR A 79 -7.86 13.57 1.57
CA TYR A 79 -7.44 14.91 2.00
C TYR A 79 -6.33 14.85 3.04
N ILE A 80 -6.43 13.95 4.02
CA ILE A 80 -5.40 13.76 5.06
C ILE A 80 -4.08 13.33 4.41
N TYR A 81 -4.09 12.35 3.51
CA TYR A 81 -2.87 11.88 2.84
C TYR A 81 -2.19 13.03 2.08
N ARG A 82 -2.95 13.77 1.27
CA ARG A 82 -2.41 14.92 0.49
C ARG A 82 -1.85 16.01 1.40
N SER A 83 -2.52 16.28 2.51
CA SER A 83 -2.06 17.25 3.51
C SER A 83 -0.73 16.81 4.12
N CYS A 84 -0.61 15.55 4.54
CA CYS A 84 0.63 15.00 5.08
C CYS A 84 1.77 14.99 4.04
N SER A 85 1.47 14.62 2.80
CA SER A 85 2.44 14.65 1.70
C SER A 85 2.94 16.07 1.40
N GLY A 86 2.03 17.04 1.36
CA GLY A 86 2.39 18.45 1.16
C GLY A 86 3.21 19.03 2.30
N ARG A 87 2.90 18.66 3.55
CA ARG A 87 3.67 19.03 4.75
C ARG A 87 5.08 18.49 4.72
N ASP A 88 5.26 17.24 4.29
CA ASP A 88 6.55 16.54 4.30
C ASP A 88 7.39 16.82 3.05
N ARG A 89 6.93 17.70 2.15
CA ARG A 89 7.64 18.09 0.93
C ARG A 89 8.90 18.88 1.26
N HIS A 90 10.00 18.61 0.55
CA HIS A 90 11.23 19.40 0.66
C HIS A 90 11.44 20.26 -0.59
N GLY A 91 10.97 21.50 -0.54
CA GLY A 91 11.04 22.43 -1.67
C GLY A 91 10.34 21.85 -2.90
N PRO A 92 11.01 21.70 -4.06
CA PRO A 92 10.40 21.12 -5.24
C PRO A 92 10.25 19.59 -5.16
N TYR A 93 10.92 18.92 -4.21
CA TYR A 93 11.02 17.46 -4.16
C TYR A 93 9.86 16.82 -3.38
N GLU A 94 9.13 15.93 -4.06
CA GLU A 94 8.10 15.10 -3.45
C GLU A 94 8.72 14.00 -2.58
N THR A 95 8.13 13.74 -1.42
CA THR A 95 8.59 12.73 -0.44
C THR A 95 7.63 11.56 -0.26
N SER A 96 6.54 11.53 -1.01
CA SER A 96 5.62 10.39 -1.14
C SER A 96 4.88 10.47 -2.47
N ASP A 97 4.38 9.33 -2.95
CA ASP A 97 3.57 9.26 -4.15
C ASP A 97 2.13 9.67 -3.81
N CYS A 98 1.60 10.74 -4.40
CA CYS A 98 0.19 11.14 -4.28
C CYS A 98 -0.69 10.60 -5.42
N THR A 99 -0.10 9.98 -6.44
CA THR A 99 -0.81 9.58 -7.67
C THR A 99 -1.62 8.30 -7.51
N TRP A 100 -1.35 7.48 -6.48
CA TRP A 100 -2.19 6.34 -6.09
C TRP A 100 -3.62 6.75 -5.70
N LEU A 101 -3.82 8.00 -5.29
CA LEU A 101 -5.14 8.59 -5.04
C LEU A 101 -5.93 8.87 -6.33
N THR A 102 -5.41 8.47 -7.49
CA THR A 102 -6.02 8.66 -8.81
C THR A 102 -6.16 7.31 -9.53
N GLN A 103 -6.79 7.32 -10.71
CA GLN A 103 -6.92 6.11 -11.54
C GLN A 103 -5.57 5.64 -12.13
N TYR A 104 -4.55 6.49 -12.20
CA TYR A 104 -3.30 6.18 -12.89
C TYR A 104 -2.09 6.51 -12.02
N PRO A 105 -1.73 5.63 -11.06
CA PRO A 105 -0.53 5.84 -10.25
C PRO A 105 0.74 5.78 -11.11
N ILE A 106 1.70 6.64 -10.77
CA ILE A 106 3.04 6.62 -11.37
C ILE A 106 3.81 5.37 -10.91
N ASN A 107 3.68 5.00 -9.63
CA ASN A 107 4.09 3.67 -9.19
C ASN A 107 2.93 2.68 -9.43
N PRO A 108 2.96 1.88 -10.51
CA PRO A 108 1.83 1.00 -10.87
C PRO A 108 1.56 -0.08 -9.82
N LEU A 109 2.50 -0.34 -8.90
CA LEU A 109 2.32 -1.29 -7.81
C LEU A 109 1.48 -0.71 -6.66
N ALA A 110 1.23 0.60 -6.59
CA ALA A 110 0.50 1.27 -5.51
C ALA A 110 -1.04 1.07 -5.60
N VAL A 111 -1.46 -0.19 -5.67
CA VAL A 111 -2.85 -0.63 -5.86
C VAL A 111 -3.27 -1.73 -4.85
N GLY A 112 -2.42 -2.03 -3.87
CA GLY A 112 -2.62 -3.13 -2.92
C GLY A 112 -3.90 -3.04 -2.08
N GLN A 113 -4.44 -1.84 -1.87
CA GLN A 113 -5.72 -1.62 -1.17
C GLN A 113 -6.93 -2.20 -1.90
N TYR A 114 -6.79 -2.49 -3.20
CA TYR A 114 -7.85 -3.08 -4.04
C TYR A 114 -7.69 -4.59 -4.22
N VAL A 115 -6.72 -5.22 -3.56
CA VAL A 115 -6.60 -6.68 -3.56
C VAL A 115 -7.68 -7.26 -2.64
N ASN A 116 -8.59 -8.04 -3.21
CA ASN A 116 -9.70 -8.61 -2.48
C ASN A 116 -9.24 -9.75 -1.54
N ASN A 117 -10.11 -10.10 -0.60
CA ASN A 117 -9.88 -11.27 0.24
C ASN A 117 -10.28 -12.55 -0.50
N GLN A 118 -9.58 -13.63 -0.16
CA GLN A 118 -9.89 -14.96 -0.65
C GLN A 118 -11.31 -15.42 -0.29
N SER A 119 -11.81 -16.36 -1.08
CA SER A 119 -13.04 -17.10 -0.80
C SER A 119 -12.81 -18.59 -1.05
N LYS A 120 -13.79 -19.44 -0.72
CA LYS A 120 -13.71 -20.88 -1.01
C LYS A 120 -13.46 -21.19 -2.49
N LYS A 121 -13.96 -20.33 -3.39
CA LYS A 121 -13.81 -20.48 -4.84
C LYS A 121 -12.52 -19.83 -5.36
N PHE A 122 -12.06 -18.79 -4.70
CA PHE A 122 -10.92 -17.97 -5.11
C PHE A 122 -9.89 -17.94 -3.98
N PRO A 123 -8.98 -18.94 -3.93
CA PRO A 123 -7.98 -19.04 -2.86
C PRO A 123 -6.95 -17.92 -2.95
N ALA A 124 -6.33 -17.56 -1.82
CA ALA A 124 -5.28 -16.57 -1.80
C ALA A 124 -4.09 -16.98 -2.68
N ASN A 125 -3.59 -16.04 -3.47
CA ASN A 125 -2.38 -16.17 -4.29
C ASN A 125 -1.34 -15.10 -3.95
N VAL A 126 -1.67 -14.16 -3.06
CA VAL A 126 -0.74 -13.19 -2.47
C VAL A 126 -0.92 -13.12 -0.95
N ALA A 127 0.10 -12.63 -0.24
CA ALA A 127 0.03 -12.37 1.19
C ALA A 127 0.70 -11.04 1.56
N TYR A 128 0.22 -10.43 2.65
CA TYR A 128 0.80 -9.19 3.16
C TYR A 128 2.13 -9.45 3.88
N GLN A 129 3.09 -8.58 3.64
CA GLN A 129 4.36 -8.52 4.37
C GLN A 129 4.63 -7.08 4.79
N GLU A 130 4.89 -6.90 6.07
CA GLU A 130 5.23 -5.62 6.68
C GLU A 130 6.75 -5.43 6.61
N LEU A 131 7.20 -4.26 6.17
CA LEU A 131 8.61 -3.90 6.14
C LEU A 131 8.80 -2.42 6.44
N ASP A 132 9.95 -2.09 7.01
CA ASP A 132 10.37 -0.72 7.21
C ASP A 132 11.42 -0.37 6.15
N LEU A 133 11.25 0.79 5.50
CA LEU A 133 12.31 1.29 4.61
C LEU A 133 13.59 1.55 5.42
N PRO A 134 14.76 1.21 4.87
CA PRO A 134 16.02 1.43 5.58
C PRO A 134 16.26 2.93 5.77
N SER A 135 17.02 3.29 6.81
CA SER A 135 17.28 4.69 7.15
C SER A 135 18.08 5.44 6.08
N ASP A 136 18.82 4.73 5.24
CA ASP A 136 19.60 5.23 4.10
C ASP A 136 18.85 5.12 2.76
N PHE A 137 17.53 4.88 2.78
CA PHE A 137 16.74 4.79 1.56
C PHE A 137 16.91 6.04 0.67
N PRO A 138 17.19 5.89 -0.64
CA PRO A 138 17.51 7.03 -1.48
C PRO A 138 16.39 8.07 -1.53
N PHE A 139 16.70 9.29 -1.08
CA PHE A 139 15.73 10.39 -0.97
C PHE A 139 14.91 10.63 -2.25
N HIS A 140 15.59 10.63 -3.40
CA HIS A 140 14.95 10.90 -4.70
C HIS A 140 13.96 9.81 -5.16
N LEU A 141 13.95 8.64 -4.53
CA LEU A 141 13.02 7.55 -4.79
C LEU A 141 11.77 7.60 -3.88
N LEU A 142 11.77 8.42 -2.82
CA LEU A 142 10.63 8.55 -1.91
C LEU A 142 9.36 9.02 -2.62
N LYS A 143 9.48 9.76 -3.73
CA LYS A 143 8.36 10.16 -4.59
C LYS A 143 7.57 9.00 -5.21
N TYR A 144 8.09 7.77 -5.14
CA TYR A 144 7.40 6.55 -5.61
C TYR A 144 6.85 5.70 -4.46
N ILE A 145 7.08 6.10 -3.21
CA ILE A 145 6.61 5.37 -2.03
C ILE A 145 5.23 5.91 -1.65
N PRO A 146 4.17 5.08 -1.65
CA PRO A 146 2.80 5.54 -1.47
C PRO A 146 2.37 5.56 0.01
N ASN A 147 3.33 5.79 0.91
CA ASN A 147 3.09 5.84 2.35
C ASN A 147 3.65 7.12 2.94
N VAL A 148 2.86 7.77 3.79
CA VAL A 148 3.21 9.02 4.49
C VAL A 148 2.75 8.95 5.93
N HIS A 149 3.54 9.49 6.85
CA HIS A 149 3.18 9.53 8.27
C HIS A 149 2.14 10.60 8.56
N TYR A 150 1.16 10.29 9.40
CA TYR A 150 0.16 11.25 9.87
C TYR A 150 0.83 12.34 10.74
N THR A 151 1.66 11.93 11.70
CA THR A 151 2.35 12.85 12.61
C THR A 151 3.62 13.41 11.93
N PRO A 152 3.91 14.72 12.01
CA PRO A 152 5.17 15.27 11.49
C PRO A 152 6.38 14.81 12.32
N VAL A 153 7.56 14.78 11.68
CA VAL A 153 8.84 14.43 12.36
C VAL A 153 9.13 15.35 13.55
N SER A 154 8.71 16.62 13.48
CA SER A 154 8.90 17.60 14.55
C SER A 154 8.12 17.30 15.84
N GLN A 155 7.13 16.41 15.79
CA GLN A 155 6.31 16.01 16.94
C GLN A 155 6.75 14.67 17.54
N LEU A 156 7.88 14.12 17.08
CA LEU A 156 8.47 12.94 17.73
C LEU A 156 9.00 13.32 19.11
N VAL A 157 8.61 12.52 20.12
CA VAL A 157 8.95 12.76 21.54
C VAL A 157 10.46 12.69 21.77
N ASP A 158 11.15 11.84 21.01
CA ASP A 158 12.60 11.69 21.05
C ASP A 158 13.21 11.99 19.66
N PRO A 159 13.93 13.11 19.49
CA PRO A 159 14.55 13.47 18.22
C PRO A 159 15.73 12.56 17.83
N THR A 160 16.18 11.66 18.71
CA THR A 160 17.22 10.67 18.41
C THR A 160 16.65 9.40 17.75
N VAL A 161 15.33 9.20 17.83
CA VAL A 161 14.66 8.06 17.22
C VAL A 161 14.49 8.32 15.72
N THR A 162 15.15 7.49 14.91
CA THR A 162 14.90 7.48 13.47
C THR A 162 13.55 6.81 13.21
N ARG A 163 12.53 7.60 12.87
CA ARG A 163 11.24 7.05 12.47
C ARG A 163 11.35 6.46 11.06
N LEU A 164 11.39 5.13 11.01
CA LEU A 164 11.35 4.40 9.75
C LEU A 164 9.97 4.51 9.09
N ARG A 165 9.94 4.37 7.78
CA ARG A 165 8.70 4.40 7.01
C ARG A 165 8.20 2.98 6.82
N ARG A 166 7.13 2.63 7.53
CA ARG A 166 6.40 1.38 7.33
C ARG A 166 5.79 1.34 5.92
N VAL A 167 6.05 0.24 5.22
CA VAL A 167 5.41 -0.11 3.96
C VAL A 167 4.83 -1.52 4.14
N VAL A 168 3.66 -1.75 3.57
CA VAL A 168 3.07 -3.08 3.47
C VAL A 168 3.08 -3.48 2.01
N ILE A 169 3.69 -4.62 1.72
CA ILE A 169 3.76 -5.17 0.36
C ILE A 169 2.91 -6.43 0.27
N LEU A 170 2.52 -6.78 -0.94
CA LEU A 170 1.90 -8.07 -1.22
C LEU A 170 2.86 -8.92 -2.03
N VAL A 171 3.14 -10.12 -1.53
CA VAL A 171 4.07 -11.08 -2.12
C VAL A 171 3.29 -12.28 -2.65
N SER A 172 3.66 -12.76 -3.84
CA SER A 172 3.02 -13.92 -4.47
C SER A 172 3.34 -15.21 -3.70
N LEU A 173 2.30 -16.01 -3.43
CA LEU A 173 2.42 -17.31 -2.75
C LEU A 173 2.75 -18.45 -3.71
N ARG A 174 2.47 -18.23 -5.00
CA ARG A 174 2.73 -19.15 -6.11
C ARG A 174 2.95 -18.34 -7.38
N ASN A 175 3.26 -18.99 -8.49
CA ASN A 175 3.21 -18.32 -9.78
C ASN A 175 1.78 -17.85 -10.07
N ILE A 176 1.64 -16.63 -10.60
CA ILE A 176 0.36 -16.01 -10.97
C ILE A 176 0.42 -15.63 -12.44
N HIS A 177 -0.49 -16.20 -13.23
CA HIS A 177 -0.50 -16.07 -14.67
C HIS A 177 -1.32 -14.86 -15.13
N LEU A 178 -1.10 -14.49 -16.38
CA LEU A 178 -1.88 -13.48 -17.09
C LEU A 178 -3.39 -13.71 -16.94
N GLY A 179 -4.11 -12.66 -16.56
CA GLY A 179 -5.56 -12.64 -16.41
C GLY A 179 -6.05 -13.10 -15.03
N GLU A 180 -5.18 -13.61 -14.16
CA GLU A 180 -5.58 -13.95 -12.79
C GLU A 180 -5.77 -12.70 -11.92
N GLU A 181 -6.83 -12.71 -11.11
CA GLU A 181 -7.07 -11.73 -10.05
C GLU A 181 -6.23 -12.08 -8.81
N LEU A 182 -5.72 -11.04 -8.15
CA LEU A 182 -5.01 -11.17 -6.88
C LEU A 182 -6.01 -11.30 -5.73
N PHE A 183 -5.80 -12.32 -4.90
CA PHE A 183 -6.54 -12.55 -3.67
C PHE A 183 -5.57 -12.71 -2.51
N SER A 184 -5.81 -11.96 -1.45
CA SER A 184 -5.06 -12.05 -0.21
C SER A 184 -5.75 -12.96 0.81
N SER A 185 -5.01 -13.46 1.79
CA SER A 185 -5.60 -13.79 3.09
C SER A 185 -5.31 -12.62 4.03
N TYR A 186 -6.27 -12.17 4.86
CA TYR A 186 -6.08 -11.09 5.83
C TYR A 186 -5.02 -11.36 6.92
N PHE A 187 -4.23 -12.42 6.79
CA PHE A 187 -3.12 -12.70 7.68
C PHE A 187 -1.82 -12.13 7.10
N THR A 188 -1.12 -11.30 7.88
CA THR A 188 0.28 -10.97 7.61
C THR A 188 1.12 -12.24 7.76
N VAL A 189 1.98 -12.53 6.78
CA VAL A 189 2.96 -13.60 6.93
C VAL A 189 4.19 -13.01 7.61
N VAL A 190 4.54 -13.55 8.78
CA VAL A 190 5.75 -13.18 9.53
C VAL A 190 6.84 -14.17 9.13
N HIS A 191 7.93 -13.67 8.53
CA HIS A 191 9.12 -14.45 8.20
C HIS A 191 10.32 -13.93 8.99
#